data_AF-A0A367FA22-F1
#
_entry.id   AF-A0A367FA22-F1
#
_cell.length_a   1.000
_cell.length_b   1.000
_cell.length_c   1.000
_cell.angle_alpha   90.00
_cell.angle_beta   90.00
_cell.angle_gamma   90.00
#
_symmetry.space_group_name_H-M   'P 1'
#
loop_
_entity.id
_entity.type
_entity.pdbx_description
1 polymer ?
#
loop_
_entity_poly.entity_id
_entity_poly.type
_entity_poly.pdbx_seq_one_letter_code
_entity_poly.pdbx_strand_id
1 'polypeptide(L)'
;MTRGEPVARTGPISVDALDEHQLDRVRQNVRRERDTEANKALSVAVMGHGGVGKSSLLNVLFGTRLPVGDVKPATREPLAISVPSNSGHLLTFWDMPGIGDSEDADAAYRAMYLEKLAECDVVIWAMHADSRCTGHEARHLRRLLDDADPEERRRIVGKVTHVLTKADLLTPPPWIFDMRGERGAFVPSPPLTARMELKAAHVEQMLVEPWGDVLSAHTYNTGEFAVRDDRLGFDRQTVTYRGHFSREVRERYTAAHPEHAAVFSRLRDNHRVLPCSALFRFNLAALMVNVVNKLGPTAIFRFQRVLDDVAELAGVPVTEMREYGNFLVWDGIRGARAFDLSRLPF
;
A
#
# COMPACT_ATOMS: atom_id res chain seq x y z
N MET A 1 13.78 -11.45 56.28
CA MET A 1 14.63 -11.17 55.10
C MET A 1 14.91 -12.49 54.39
N THR A 2 14.00 -12.91 53.52
CA THR A 2 14.11 -14.13 52.71
C THR A 2 14.64 -13.74 51.33
N ARG A 3 15.82 -14.25 50.96
CA ARG A 3 16.43 -14.06 49.64
C ARG A 3 15.68 -14.95 48.64
N GLY A 4 15.09 -14.34 47.61
CA GLY A 4 14.46 -15.06 46.51
C GLY A 4 15.50 -15.69 45.59
N GLU A 5 15.29 -16.96 45.25
CA GLU A 5 16.06 -17.71 44.26
C GLU A 5 15.84 -17.12 42.84
N PRO A 6 16.85 -17.14 41.97
CA PRO A 6 16.72 -16.62 40.62
C PRO A 6 15.96 -17.61 39.73
N VAL A 7 14.91 -17.14 39.08
CA VAL A 7 14.18 -17.87 38.02
C VAL A 7 15.14 -18.13 36.86
N ALA A 8 15.38 -19.40 36.55
CA ALA A 8 16.21 -19.84 35.43
C ALA A 8 15.62 -19.32 34.11
N ARG A 9 16.41 -18.52 33.38
CA ARG A 9 16.11 -18.16 31.99
C ARG A 9 16.34 -19.40 31.12
N THR A 10 15.27 -19.99 30.62
CA THR A 10 15.35 -21.04 29.59
C THR A 10 15.91 -20.44 28.31
N GLY A 11 17.10 -20.90 27.91
CA GLY A 11 17.69 -20.58 26.61
C GLY A 11 16.92 -21.22 25.44
N PRO A 12 17.27 -20.92 24.18
CA PRO A 12 16.64 -21.55 23.02
C PRO A 12 16.80 -23.07 23.11
N ILE A 13 15.68 -23.80 22.99
CA ILE A 13 15.63 -25.26 23.03
C ILE A 13 16.47 -25.78 21.86
N SER A 14 17.56 -26.50 22.16
CA SER A 14 18.33 -27.21 21.14
C SER A 14 17.47 -28.34 20.56
N VAL A 15 17.26 -28.32 19.25
CA VAL A 15 16.50 -29.35 18.50
C VAL A 15 17.12 -30.74 18.64
N ASP A 16 18.40 -30.83 19.01
CA ASP A 16 19.15 -32.08 19.17
C ASP A 16 18.82 -32.83 20.48
N ALA A 17 18.04 -32.24 21.39
CA ALA A 17 17.66 -32.84 22.68
C ALA A 17 16.22 -33.38 22.72
N LEU A 18 15.51 -33.37 21.58
CA LEU A 18 14.11 -33.77 21.50
C LEU A 18 13.97 -35.25 21.09
N ASP A 19 13.09 -35.98 21.77
CA ASP A 19 12.72 -37.33 21.33
C ASP A 19 11.86 -37.32 20.05
N GLU A 20 11.74 -38.46 19.39
CA GLU A 20 11.04 -38.59 18.09
C GLU A 20 9.56 -38.17 18.18
N HIS A 21 8.92 -38.40 19.32
CA HIS A 21 7.54 -38.00 19.56
C HIS A 21 7.40 -36.49 19.79
N GLN A 22 8.38 -35.86 20.46
CA GLN A 22 8.48 -34.40 20.60
C GLN A 22 8.74 -33.73 19.25
N LEU A 23 9.63 -34.29 18.43
CA LEU A 23 9.91 -33.80 17.07
C LEU A 23 8.67 -33.88 16.17
N ASP A 24 7.90 -34.97 16.23
CA ASP A 24 6.67 -35.11 15.45
C ASP A 24 5.58 -34.15 15.92
N ARG A 25 5.46 -33.89 17.22
CA ARG A 25 4.57 -32.84 17.75
C ARG A 25 4.98 -31.45 17.28
N VAL A 26 6.27 -31.13 17.29
CA VAL A 26 6.79 -29.85 16.76
C VAL A 26 6.51 -29.73 15.27
N ARG A 27 6.76 -30.77 14.47
CA ARG A 27 6.46 -30.79 13.03
C ARG A 27 4.97 -30.63 12.76
N GLN A 28 4.10 -31.31 13.52
CA GLN A 28 2.65 -31.17 13.38
C GLN A 28 2.17 -29.78 13.78
N ASN A 29 2.72 -29.19 14.84
CA ASN A 29 2.40 -27.82 15.23
C ASN A 29 2.84 -26.80 14.18
N VAL A 30 4.07 -26.92 13.65
CA VAL A 30 4.57 -26.06 12.57
C VAL A 30 3.73 -26.22 11.30
N ARG A 31 3.30 -27.45 10.96
CA ARG A 31 2.38 -27.69 9.83
C ARG A 31 1.02 -27.03 10.08
N ARG A 32 0.41 -27.24 11.25
CA ARG A 32 -0.87 -26.63 11.62
C ARG A 32 -0.80 -25.10 11.64
N GLU A 33 0.26 -24.52 12.19
CA GLU A 33 0.48 -23.08 12.20
C GLU A 33 0.65 -22.54 10.78
N ARG A 34 1.43 -23.22 9.93
CA ARG A 34 1.54 -22.87 8.49
C ARG A 34 0.20 -22.96 7.77
N ASP A 35 -0.57 -24.02 8.01
CA ASP A 35 -1.89 -24.21 7.40
C ASP A 35 -2.89 -23.16 7.91
N THR A 36 -2.82 -22.79 9.18
CA THR A 36 -3.67 -21.74 9.78
C THR A 36 -3.33 -20.36 9.21
N GLU A 37 -2.04 -20.01 9.14
CA GLU A 37 -1.57 -18.76 8.52
C GLU A 37 -1.88 -18.72 7.02
N ALA A 38 -1.73 -19.85 6.31
CA ALA A 38 -2.10 -19.97 4.90
C ALA A 38 -3.61 -19.79 4.69
N ASN A 39 -4.44 -20.22 5.64
CA ASN A 39 -5.91 -20.16 5.56
C ASN A 39 -6.52 -18.89 6.18
N LYS A 40 -5.72 -18.03 6.81
CA LYS A 40 -6.20 -16.80 7.46
C LYS A 40 -6.89 -15.88 6.43
N ALA A 41 -8.10 -15.43 6.76
CA ALA A 41 -8.78 -14.38 6.00
C ALA A 41 -8.02 -13.06 6.18
N LEU A 42 -7.75 -12.36 5.08
CA LEU A 42 -6.95 -11.15 5.09
C LEU A 42 -7.82 -9.94 4.83
N SER A 43 -7.49 -8.83 5.46
CA SER A 43 -8.31 -7.63 5.42
C SER A 43 -7.50 -6.35 5.24
N VAL A 44 -8.09 -5.41 4.50
CA VAL A 44 -7.51 -4.12 4.17
C VAL A 44 -8.56 -3.05 4.47
N ALA A 45 -8.21 -2.02 5.25
CA ALA A 45 -9.07 -0.86 5.40
C ALA A 45 -8.62 0.27 4.47
N VAL A 46 -9.57 0.94 3.82
CA VAL A 46 -9.33 2.17 3.06
C VAL A 46 -9.85 3.34 3.86
N MET A 47 -8.92 4.18 4.34
CA MET A 47 -9.15 5.26 5.29
C MET A 47 -8.72 6.61 4.70
N GLY A 48 -9.26 7.69 5.25
CA GLY A 48 -8.91 9.06 4.85
C GLY A 48 -10.11 10.00 4.85
N HIS A 49 -9.86 11.28 4.66
CA HIS A 49 -10.90 12.32 4.70
C HIS A 49 -12.05 12.10 3.73
N GLY A 50 -13.15 12.81 3.97
CA GLY A 50 -14.26 12.93 3.03
C GLY A 50 -13.81 13.31 1.62
N GLY A 51 -14.44 12.70 0.62
CA GLY A 51 -14.22 13.06 -0.79
C GLY A 51 -12.85 12.69 -1.39
N VAL A 52 -11.93 12.03 -0.67
CA VAL A 52 -10.62 11.61 -1.21
C VAL A 52 -10.71 10.55 -2.32
N GLY A 53 -11.86 9.92 -2.53
CA GLY A 53 -12.05 8.93 -3.60
C GLY A 53 -11.76 7.48 -3.20
N LYS A 54 -12.00 7.11 -1.92
CA LYS A 54 -11.85 5.75 -1.39
C LYS A 54 -12.78 4.76 -2.11
N SER A 55 -14.08 5.06 -2.13
CA SER A 55 -15.11 4.25 -2.79
C SER A 55 -14.88 4.18 -4.31
N SER A 56 -14.47 5.29 -4.94
CA SER A 56 -14.11 5.33 -6.37
C SER A 56 -12.93 4.42 -6.70
N LEU A 57 -11.90 4.41 -5.85
CA LEU A 57 -10.74 3.54 -5.98
C LEU A 57 -11.15 2.06 -5.91
N LEU A 58 -11.97 1.69 -4.93
CA LEU A 58 -12.46 0.32 -4.77
C LEU A 58 -13.38 -0.12 -5.92
N ASN A 59 -14.25 0.77 -6.40
CA ASN A 59 -15.11 0.50 -7.55
C ASN A 59 -14.33 0.15 -8.81
N VAL A 60 -13.22 0.85 -9.08
CA VAL A 60 -12.38 0.54 -10.24
C VAL A 60 -11.56 -0.73 -9.99
N LEU A 61 -10.96 -0.89 -8.81
CA LEU A 61 -10.15 -2.07 -8.48
C LEU A 61 -10.92 -3.39 -8.58
N PHE A 62 -12.20 -3.39 -8.18
CA PHE A 62 -12.98 -4.63 -8.02
C PHE A 62 -14.26 -4.67 -8.87
N GLY A 63 -14.48 -3.69 -9.74
CA GLY A 63 -15.69 -3.61 -10.57
C GLY A 63 -16.97 -3.46 -9.75
N THR A 64 -16.91 -2.85 -8.56
CA THR A 64 -18.05 -2.69 -7.64
C THR A 64 -18.84 -1.41 -7.92
N ARG A 65 -19.98 -1.26 -7.23
CA ARG A 65 -20.86 -0.09 -7.31
C ARG A 65 -21.14 0.49 -5.92
N LEU A 66 -20.09 0.66 -5.12
CA LEU A 66 -20.17 1.39 -3.87
C LEU A 66 -20.71 2.80 -4.13
N PRO A 67 -21.55 3.35 -3.23
CA PRO A 67 -22.06 4.72 -3.35
C PRO A 67 -20.93 5.73 -3.45
N VAL A 68 -20.97 6.58 -4.47
CA VAL A 68 -20.07 7.73 -4.63
C VAL A 68 -20.95 8.97 -4.74
N GLY A 69 -20.66 9.99 -3.94
CA GLY A 69 -21.38 11.25 -3.94
C GLY A 69 -20.46 12.40 -4.30
N ASP A 70 -20.85 13.20 -5.29
CA ASP A 70 -20.08 14.38 -5.71
C ASP A 70 -20.34 15.61 -4.83
N VAL A 71 -21.47 15.61 -4.11
CA VAL A 71 -21.96 16.76 -3.33
C VAL A 71 -21.95 16.49 -1.82
N LYS A 72 -22.17 15.25 -1.40
CA LYS A 72 -22.24 14.85 0.01
C LYS A 72 -21.54 13.52 0.26
N PRO A 73 -21.05 13.29 1.49
CA PRO A 73 -20.51 12.00 1.91
C PRO A 73 -21.53 10.89 1.66
N ALA A 74 -21.11 9.85 0.93
CA ALA A 74 -21.96 8.72 0.57
C ALA A 74 -21.78 7.53 1.54
N THR A 75 -20.56 7.32 2.04
CA THR A 75 -20.22 6.23 2.97
C THR A 75 -20.33 6.73 4.41
N ARG A 76 -21.35 6.26 5.15
CA ARG A 76 -21.57 6.60 6.57
C ARG A 76 -21.22 5.48 7.55
N GLU A 77 -21.15 4.26 7.04
CA GLU A 77 -20.79 3.03 7.76
C GLU A 77 -19.73 2.28 6.96
N PRO A 78 -18.86 1.46 7.59
CA PRO A 78 -17.90 0.64 6.87
C PRO A 78 -18.57 -0.35 5.90
N LEU A 79 -18.16 -0.33 4.62
CA LEU A 79 -18.67 -1.25 3.59
C LEU A 79 -17.60 -2.27 3.21
N ALA A 80 -17.94 -3.56 3.19
CA ALA A 80 -17.01 -4.64 2.86
C ALA A 80 -17.12 -5.09 1.39
N ILE A 81 -15.98 -5.25 0.73
CA ILE A 81 -15.81 -5.93 -0.56
C ILE A 81 -14.89 -7.11 -0.36
N SER A 82 -15.38 -8.33 -0.58
CA SER A 82 -14.56 -9.55 -0.47
C SER A 82 -14.24 -10.11 -1.84
N VAL A 83 -12.95 -10.28 -2.12
CA VAL A 83 -12.44 -10.82 -3.37
C VAL A 83 -11.85 -12.21 -3.11
N PRO A 84 -12.26 -13.25 -3.85
CA PRO A 84 -11.71 -14.58 -3.69
C PRO A 84 -10.31 -14.68 -4.32
N SER A 85 -9.40 -15.35 -3.61
CA SER A 85 -8.12 -15.84 -4.10
C SER A 85 -8.27 -17.07 -5.00
N ASN A 86 -7.16 -17.48 -5.62
CA ASN A 86 -7.08 -18.70 -6.43
C ASN A 86 -7.43 -19.98 -5.65
N SER A 87 -7.22 -19.99 -4.34
CA SER A 87 -7.50 -21.13 -3.46
C SER A 87 -8.80 -20.98 -2.66
N GLY A 88 -9.63 -19.99 -2.95
CA GLY A 88 -10.94 -19.77 -2.30
C GLY A 88 -10.91 -18.96 -1.00
N HIS A 89 -9.74 -18.52 -0.52
CA HIS A 89 -9.66 -17.58 0.61
C HIS A 89 -10.09 -16.16 0.21
N LEU A 90 -10.60 -15.39 1.17
CA LEU A 90 -11.08 -14.04 0.93
C LEU A 90 -10.03 -12.99 1.32
N LEU A 91 -9.90 -11.97 0.46
CA LEU A 91 -9.32 -10.69 0.78
C LEU A 91 -10.44 -9.66 0.88
N THR A 92 -10.66 -9.10 2.07
CA THR A 92 -11.73 -8.15 2.32
C THR A 92 -11.21 -6.73 2.39
N PHE A 93 -11.73 -5.85 1.54
CA PHE A 93 -11.52 -4.40 1.60
C PHE A 93 -12.67 -3.73 2.33
N TRP A 94 -12.36 -2.89 3.30
CA TRP A 94 -13.31 -2.07 4.04
C TRP A 94 -13.23 -0.62 3.53
N ASP A 95 -14.29 -0.12 2.90
CA ASP A 95 -14.45 1.30 2.60
C ASP A 95 -14.92 2.02 3.87
N MET A 96 -14.05 2.84 4.46
CA MET A 96 -14.39 3.55 5.70
C MET A 96 -15.10 4.87 5.41
N PRO A 97 -15.99 5.35 6.32
CA PRO A 97 -16.53 6.70 6.21
C PRO A 97 -15.42 7.75 6.20
N GLY A 98 -15.66 8.87 5.52
CA GLY A 98 -14.75 10.02 5.53
C GLY A 98 -14.76 10.74 6.86
N ILE A 99 -13.58 11.07 7.38
CA ILE A 99 -13.45 11.97 8.54
C ILE A 99 -13.45 13.42 8.07
N GLY A 100 -13.94 14.34 8.91
CA GLY A 100 -14.04 15.77 8.60
C GLY A 100 -15.29 16.16 7.83
N ASP A 101 -16.25 15.23 7.71
CA ASP A 101 -17.53 15.44 7.03
C ASP A 101 -18.60 16.04 7.96
N SER A 102 -18.49 15.86 9.29
CA SER A 102 -19.28 16.56 10.32
C SER A 102 -18.64 16.40 11.72
N GLU A 103 -18.50 17.49 12.48
CA GLU A 103 -17.90 17.48 13.83
C GLU A 103 -18.59 16.51 14.80
N ASP A 104 -19.92 16.37 14.72
CA ASP A 104 -20.70 15.46 15.59
C ASP A 104 -20.42 13.97 15.33
N ALA A 105 -19.97 13.60 14.11
CA ALA A 105 -19.68 12.21 13.74
C ALA A 105 -18.22 11.80 14.05
N ASP A 106 -17.33 12.77 14.28
CA ASP A 106 -15.88 12.52 14.34
C ASP A 106 -15.47 11.65 15.55
N ALA A 107 -16.19 11.71 16.67
CA ALA A 107 -15.91 10.83 17.82
C ALA A 107 -16.25 9.36 17.52
N ALA A 108 -17.42 9.11 16.92
CA ALA A 108 -17.84 7.77 16.52
C ALA A 108 -16.93 7.21 15.41
N TYR A 109 -16.58 8.05 14.42
CA TYR A 109 -15.67 7.67 13.35
C TYR A 109 -14.25 7.43 13.85
N ARG A 110 -13.76 8.20 14.83
CA ARG A 110 -12.47 7.92 15.48
C ARG A 110 -12.44 6.52 16.10
N ALA A 111 -13.49 6.13 16.84
CA ALA A 111 -13.57 4.81 17.43
C ALA A 111 -13.55 3.70 16.35
N MET A 112 -14.34 3.85 15.29
CA MET A 112 -14.35 2.91 14.16
C MET A 112 -12.98 2.83 13.44
N TYR A 113 -12.28 3.96 13.30
CA TYR A 113 -10.94 3.99 12.70
C TYR A 113 -9.93 3.25 13.57
N LEU A 114 -9.94 3.47 14.89
CA LEU A 114 -9.06 2.78 15.82
C LEU A 114 -9.30 1.27 15.81
N GLU A 115 -10.56 0.84 15.84
CA GLU A 115 -10.95 -0.56 15.73
C GLU A 115 -10.39 -1.19 14.43
N LYS A 116 -10.64 -0.57 13.28
CA LYS A 116 -10.15 -1.10 11.99
C LYS A 116 -8.64 -0.98 11.82
N LEU A 117 -8.00 0.03 12.39
CA LEU A 117 -6.55 0.13 12.47
C LEU A 117 -5.96 -1.00 13.31
N ALA A 118 -6.64 -1.49 14.34
CA ALA A 118 -6.20 -2.63 15.12
C ALA A 118 -6.43 -3.96 14.38
N GLU A 119 -7.64 -4.17 13.83
CA GLU A 119 -8.09 -5.42 13.22
C GLU A 119 -7.46 -5.73 11.86
N CYS A 120 -7.37 -4.75 10.95
CA CYS A 120 -7.03 -5.02 9.55
C CYS A 120 -5.54 -5.35 9.38
N ASP A 121 -5.20 -6.24 8.45
CA ASP A 121 -3.81 -6.63 8.20
C ASP A 121 -3.02 -5.52 7.49
N VAL A 122 -3.67 -4.73 6.64
CA VAL A 122 -3.11 -3.56 5.95
C VAL A 122 -4.09 -2.38 5.99
N VAL A 123 -3.58 -1.16 5.98
CA VAL A 123 -4.41 0.05 5.85
C VAL A 123 -3.92 0.89 4.69
N ILE A 124 -4.82 1.25 3.78
CA ILE A 124 -4.60 2.26 2.75
C ILE A 124 -5.02 3.61 3.34
N TRP A 125 -4.07 4.50 3.55
CA TRP A 125 -4.33 5.89 3.93
C TRP A 125 -4.41 6.76 2.67
N ALA A 126 -5.63 7.05 2.22
CA ALA A 126 -5.91 7.79 1.00
C ALA A 126 -6.00 9.30 1.24
N MET A 127 -5.33 10.07 0.39
CA MET A 127 -5.32 11.53 0.39
C MET A 127 -5.41 12.04 -1.05
N HIS A 128 -6.01 13.21 -1.29
CA HIS A 128 -5.99 13.78 -2.65
C HIS A 128 -4.57 14.19 -3.04
N ALA A 129 -4.21 13.91 -4.29
CA ALA A 129 -2.91 14.29 -4.85
C ALA A 129 -2.72 15.81 -4.96
N ASP A 130 -3.79 16.57 -5.18
CA ASP A 130 -3.77 18.04 -5.32
C ASP A 130 -3.85 18.79 -3.96
N SER A 131 -4.23 18.09 -2.89
CA SER A 131 -4.40 18.68 -1.55
C SER A 131 -3.09 19.29 -1.05
N ARG A 132 -3.13 20.53 -0.56
CA ARG A 132 -1.98 21.22 0.03
C ARG A 132 -1.93 21.06 1.56
N CYS A 133 -2.86 20.30 2.13
CA CYS A 133 -3.07 20.19 3.58
C CYS A 133 -2.44 18.93 4.19
N THR A 134 -1.29 18.47 3.69
CA THR A 134 -0.60 17.26 4.19
C THR A 134 -0.28 17.33 5.69
N GLY A 135 -0.06 18.54 6.24
CA GLY A 135 0.12 18.72 7.68
C GLY A 135 -1.13 18.42 8.52
N HIS A 136 -2.33 18.58 7.95
CA HIS A 136 -3.58 18.21 8.62
C HIS A 136 -3.69 16.68 8.72
N GLU A 137 -3.43 15.97 7.63
CA GLU A 137 -3.36 14.50 7.57
C GLU A 137 -2.37 13.93 8.59
N ALA A 138 -1.14 14.46 8.60
CA ALA A 138 -0.10 14.03 9.54
C ALA A 138 -0.51 14.23 11.01
N ARG A 139 -1.17 15.35 11.32
CA ARG A 139 -1.67 15.61 12.67
C ARG A 139 -2.81 14.67 13.03
N HIS A 140 -3.70 14.39 12.09
CA HIS A 140 -4.83 13.50 12.31
C HIS A 140 -4.35 12.08 12.61
N LEU A 141 -3.46 11.52 11.79
CA LEU A 141 -2.87 10.20 12.04
C LEU A 141 -2.15 10.14 13.40
N ARG A 142 -1.36 11.16 13.75
CA ARG A 142 -0.71 11.21 15.07
C ARG A 142 -1.73 11.18 16.21
N ARG A 143 -2.77 12.01 16.14
CA ARG A 143 -3.85 12.07 17.15
C ARG A 143 -4.63 10.76 17.29
N LEU A 144 -4.77 9.98 16.23
CA LEU A 144 -5.35 8.64 16.33
C LEU A 144 -4.43 7.74 17.17
N LEU A 145 -3.12 7.86 17.02
CA LEU A 145 -2.14 6.95 17.63
C LEU A 145 -1.55 7.45 18.96
N ASP A 146 -1.93 8.63 19.43
CA ASP A 146 -1.40 9.23 20.67
C ASP A 146 -1.63 8.32 21.90
N ASP A 147 -2.83 7.71 21.97
CA ASP A 147 -3.24 6.82 23.06
C ASP A 147 -2.76 5.37 22.88
N ALA A 148 -2.27 5.02 21.69
CA ALA A 148 -1.78 3.67 21.40
C ALA A 148 -0.43 3.44 22.08
N ASP A 149 -0.26 2.24 22.67
CA ASP A 149 1.01 1.84 23.26
C ASP A 149 2.12 1.73 22.18
N PRO A 150 3.41 1.72 22.56
CA PRO A 150 4.50 1.71 21.58
C PRO A 150 4.49 0.52 20.61
N GLU A 151 4.03 -0.66 21.06
CA GLU A 151 3.99 -1.87 20.24
C GLU A 151 2.85 -1.82 19.23
N GLU A 152 1.65 -1.46 19.69
CA GLU A 152 0.49 -1.26 18.84
C GLU A 152 0.74 -0.14 17.82
N ARG A 153 1.31 0.98 18.26
CA ARG A 153 1.70 2.09 17.37
C ARG A 153 2.64 1.63 16.28
N ARG A 154 3.70 0.88 16.64
CA ARG A 154 4.65 0.29 15.67
C ARG A 154 3.94 -0.64 14.69
N ARG A 155 3.04 -1.50 15.19
CA ARG A 155 2.25 -2.41 14.35
C ARG A 155 1.39 -1.64 13.35
N ILE A 156 0.69 -0.60 13.80
CA ILE A 156 -0.19 0.21 12.95
C ILE A 156 0.62 0.96 11.89
N VAL A 157 1.65 1.71 12.26
CA VAL A 157 2.42 2.49 11.26
C VAL A 157 3.14 1.60 10.25
N GLY A 158 3.55 0.39 10.64
CA GLY A 158 4.20 -0.57 9.74
C GLY A 158 3.27 -1.11 8.64
N LYS A 159 1.96 -1.24 8.92
CA LYS A 159 0.97 -1.78 7.98
C LYS A 159 0.23 -0.72 7.16
N VAL A 160 0.50 0.56 7.37
CA VAL A 160 -0.11 1.65 6.60
C VAL A 160 0.64 1.86 5.27
N THR A 161 -0.11 1.88 4.16
CA THR A 161 0.32 2.32 2.83
C THR A 161 -0.34 3.64 2.52
N HIS A 162 0.46 4.66 2.22
CA HIS A 162 -0.05 5.99 1.89
C HIS A 162 -0.30 6.10 0.38
N VAL A 163 -1.48 6.56 -0.01
CA VAL A 163 -1.91 6.66 -1.40
C VAL A 163 -2.39 8.07 -1.70
N LEU A 164 -1.87 8.65 -2.77
CA LEU A 164 -2.34 9.91 -3.33
C LEU A 164 -3.36 9.61 -4.42
N THR A 165 -4.63 9.57 -4.05
CA THR A 165 -5.75 9.37 -4.97
C THR A 165 -5.99 10.62 -5.83
N LYS A 166 -6.79 10.46 -6.89
CA LYS A 166 -7.11 11.54 -7.84
C LYS A 166 -5.88 12.21 -8.44
N ALA A 167 -4.85 11.42 -8.74
CA ALA A 167 -3.63 11.92 -9.37
C ALA A 167 -3.92 12.62 -10.72
N ASP A 168 -5.02 12.27 -11.39
CA ASP A 168 -5.54 12.92 -12.60
C ASP A 168 -5.73 14.44 -12.45
N LEU A 169 -6.00 14.93 -11.23
CA LEU A 169 -6.15 16.36 -10.93
C LEU A 169 -4.81 17.12 -10.90
N LEU A 170 -3.67 16.42 -10.91
CA LEU A 170 -2.37 17.06 -11.04
C LEU A 170 -2.15 17.53 -12.48
N THR A 171 -2.62 18.73 -12.78
CA THR A 171 -2.47 19.38 -14.09
C THR A 171 -2.47 20.90 -13.92
N PRO A 172 -1.78 21.67 -14.78
CA PRO A 172 -0.75 21.27 -15.76
C PRO A 172 0.57 20.93 -15.05
N PRO A 173 1.49 20.07 -15.57
CA PRO A 173 1.63 19.58 -16.95
C PRO A 173 0.63 18.50 -17.33
N PRO A 174 0.45 18.20 -18.63
CA PRO A 174 -0.61 17.32 -19.07
C PRO A 174 -0.30 15.84 -18.81
N TRP A 175 -1.37 15.07 -18.69
CA TRP A 175 -1.35 13.62 -18.88
C TRP A 175 -1.23 13.27 -20.36
N ILE A 176 -0.75 12.06 -20.65
CA ILE A 176 -0.65 11.51 -22.00
C ILE A 176 -1.47 10.23 -22.04
N PHE A 177 -2.37 10.11 -23.02
CA PHE A 177 -2.99 8.85 -23.37
C PHE A 177 -2.16 8.18 -24.46
N ASP A 178 -1.43 7.11 -24.12
CA ASP A 178 -0.68 6.27 -25.08
C ASP A 178 -1.64 5.28 -25.73
N MET A 179 -2.16 5.65 -26.90
CA MET A 179 -3.13 4.88 -27.67
C MET A 179 -2.46 3.78 -28.48
N ARG A 180 -3.00 2.57 -28.40
CA ARG A 180 -2.60 1.38 -29.16
C ARG A 180 -3.84 0.66 -29.72
N GLY A 181 -4.26 1.07 -30.92
CA GLY A 181 -5.47 0.57 -31.55
C GLY A 181 -6.71 1.12 -30.84
N GLU A 182 -7.61 0.24 -30.41
CA GLU A 182 -8.88 0.62 -29.75
C GLU A 182 -8.77 0.82 -28.23
N ARG A 183 -7.57 0.63 -27.66
CA ARG A 183 -7.28 0.81 -26.24
C ARG A 183 -6.04 1.68 -26.06
N GLY A 184 -5.84 2.20 -24.86
CA GLY A 184 -4.62 2.90 -24.47
C GLY A 184 -4.47 2.96 -22.98
N ALA A 185 -3.39 3.57 -22.51
CA ALA A 185 -3.15 3.78 -21.09
C ALA A 185 -2.80 5.25 -20.83
N PHE A 186 -3.26 5.78 -19.70
CA PHE A 186 -2.85 7.10 -19.25
C PHE A 186 -1.49 7.00 -18.55
N VAL A 187 -0.56 7.82 -19.01
CA VAL A 187 0.77 7.97 -18.44
C VAL A 187 1.05 9.45 -18.16
N PRO A 188 1.70 9.79 -17.05
CA PRO A 188 2.10 11.16 -16.81
C PRO A 188 3.21 11.58 -17.78
N SER A 189 3.17 12.84 -18.24
CA SER A 189 4.32 13.42 -18.96
C SER A 189 5.54 13.50 -18.04
N PRO A 190 6.79 13.52 -18.56
CA PRO A 190 7.98 13.57 -17.69
C PRO A 190 7.97 14.71 -16.64
N PRO A 191 7.54 15.95 -16.97
CA PRO A 191 7.40 17.00 -15.97
C PRO A 191 6.31 16.72 -14.93
N LEU A 192 5.22 16.05 -15.32
CA LEU A 192 4.17 15.63 -14.39
C LEU A 192 4.65 14.50 -13.47
N THR A 193 5.41 13.53 -13.99
CA THR A 193 6.07 12.49 -13.19
C THR A 193 6.96 13.10 -12.12
N ALA A 194 7.83 14.05 -12.48
CA ALA A 194 8.68 14.74 -11.52
C ALA A 194 7.87 15.46 -10.42
N ARG A 195 6.74 16.10 -10.79
CA ARG A 195 5.85 16.73 -9.81
C ARG A 195 5.21 15.71 -8.87
N MET A 196 4.74 14.58 -9.40
CA MET A 196 4.17 13.50 -8.59
C MET A 196 5.18 12.94 -7.60
N GLU A 197 6.44 12.76 -8.03
CA GLU A 197 7.54 12.32 -7.15
C GLU A 197 7.80 13.33 -6.03
N LEU A 198 7.87 14.63 -6.34
CA LEU A 198 8.02 15.68 -5.32
C LEU A 198 6.85 15.68 -4.33
N LYS A 199 5.61 15.48 -4.82
CA LYS A 199 4.43 15.40 -3.98
C LYS A 199 4.46 14.19 -3.06
N ALA A 200 4.81 13.01 -3.60
CA ALA A 200 4.95 11.77 -2.86
C ALA A 200 6.05 11.89 -1.78
N ALA A 201 7.20 12.48 -2.12
CA ALA A 201 8.29 12.72 -1.18
C ALA A 201 7.88 13.66 -0.04
N HIS A 202 7.15 14.74 -0.33
CA HIS A 202 6.63 15.64 0.72
C HIS A 202 5.67 14.91 1.68
N VAL A 203 4.82 14.04 1.15
CA VAL A 203 3.89 13.24 1.96
C VAL A 203 4.64 12.23 2.81
N GLU A 204 5.66 11.58 2.24
CA GLU A 204 6.54 10.66 2.96
C GLU A 204 7.27 11.36 4.12
N GLN A 205 7.82 12.54 3.88
CA GLN A 205 8.45 13.37 4.91
C GLN A 205 7.49 13.70 6.07
N MET A 206 6.23 13.95 5.76
CA MET A 206 5.25 14.41 6.75
C MET A 206 4.56 13.26 7.51
N LEU A 207 4.36 12.11 6.86
CA LEU A 207 3.54 11.00 7.38
C LEU A 207 4.33 9.72 7.66
N VAL A 208 5.50 9.53 7.05
CA VAL A 208 6.29 8.29 7.17
C VAL A 208 7.57 8.52 7.98
N GLU A 209 8.39 9.49 7.60
CA GLU A 209 9.65 9.82 8.29
C GLU A 209 9.52 10.05 9.80
N PRO A 210 8.46 10.68 10.33
CA PRO A 210 8.31 10.89 11.77
C PRO A 210 8.20 9.60 12.58
N TRP A 211 7.88 8.48 11.92
CA TRP A 211 7.84 7.15 12.52
C TRP A 211 9.09 6.32 12.20
N GLY A 212 10.12 6.94 11.62
CA GLY A 212 11.27 6.26 11.06
C GLY A 212 12.06 5.38 12.03
N ASP A 213 11.99 5.64 13.33
CA ASP A 213 12.68 4.85 14.36
C ASP A 213 11.93 3.56 14.71
N VAL A 214 10.62 3.52 14.51
CA VAL A 214 9.76 2.35 14.83
C VAL A 214 9.39 1.52 13.60
N LEU A 215 9.53 2.10 12.41
CA LEU A 215 9.25 1.44 11.14
C LEU A 215 10.21 0.28 10.86
N SER A 216 9.78 -0.60 9.96
CA SER A 216 10.61 -1.66 9.41
C SER A 216 10.08 -2.07 8.05
N ALA A 217 10.97 -2.32 7.09
CA ALA A 217 10.62 -2.85 5.79
C ALA A 217 10.97 -4.34 5.71
N HIS A 218 10.14 -5.12 5.02
CA HIS A 218 10.35 -6.55 4.85
C HIS A 218 10.10 -6.95 3.39
N THR A 219 10.83 -7.95 2.91
CA THR A 219 10.62 -8.55 1.59
C THR A 219 11.11 -9.99 1.57
N TYR A 220 10.72 -10.77 0.56
CA TYR A 220 11.22 -12.13 0.40
C TYR A 220 12.70 -12.14 -0.01
N ASN A 221 13.43 -13.14 0.49
CA ASN A 221 14.78 -13.48 0.08
C ASN A 221 14.73 -14.61 -0.96
N THR A 222 15.46 -14.45 -2.06
CA THR A 222 15.64 -15.50 -3.08
C THR A 222 16.78 -16.46 -2.73
N GLY A 223 17.43 -16.27 -1.58
CA GLY A 223 18.53 -17.09 -1.06
C GLY A 223 19.92 -16.55 -1.38
N GLU A 224 20.01 -15.53 -2.24
CA GLU A 224 21.28 -14.94 -2.69
C GLU A 224 21.68 -13.69 -1.90
N PHE A 225 20.78 -13.11 -1.10
CA PHE A 225 21.05 -11.88 -0.36
C PHE A 225 22.07 -12.10 0.76
N ALA A 226 23.17 -11.33 0.74
CA ALA A 226 24.28 -11.50 1.67
C ALA A 226 24.89 -10.19 2.20
N VAL A 227 24.09 -9.11 2.29
CA VAL A 227 24.57 -7.81 2.79
C VAL A 227 24.54 -7.75 4.32
N ARG A 228 25.67 -7.41 4.93
CA ARG A 228 25.80 -7.24 6.38
C ARG A 228 25.80 -5.75 6.75
N ASP A 229 24.79 -5.33 7.48
CA ASP A 229 24.65 -3.98 8.06
C ASP A 229 23.81 -4.08 9.34
N ASP A 230 24.06 -3.23 10.34
CA ASP A 230 23.34 -3.28 11.62
C ASP A 230 21.82 -3.12 11.47
N ARG A 231 21.36 -2.44 10.41
CA ARG A 231 19.94 -2.23 10.14
C ARG A 231 19.35 -3.31 9.24
N LEU A 232 20.17 -4.10 8.54
CA LEU A 232 19.73 -5.18 7.66
C LEU A 232 19.82 -6.53 8.36
N GLY A 233 18.72 -7.28 8.35
CA GLY A 233 18.68 -8.68 8.75
C GLY A 233 18.15 -9.54 7.62
N PHE A 234 18.63 -10.76 7.47
CA PHE A 234 18.09 -11.69 6.50
C PHE A 234 18.18 -13.14 7.00
N ASP A 235 17.23 -13.95 6.54
CA ASP A 235 17.22 -15.40 6.69
C ASP A 235 16.96 -16.06 5.32
N ARG A 236 16.67 -17.35 5.28
CA ARG A 236 16.43 -18.10 4.02
C ARG A 236 15.21 -17.61 3.23
N GLN A 237 14.28 -16.91 3.87
CA GLN A 237 12.98 -16.56 3.32
C GLN A 237 12.73 -15.06 3.27
N THR A 238 13.36 -14.28 4.15
CA THR A 238 13.03 -12.87 4.36
C THR A 238 14.29 -12.01 4.45
N VAL A 239 14.20 -10.80 3.89
CA VAL A 239 15.12 -9.69 4.14
C VAL A 239 14.34 -8.59 4.86
N THR A 240 14.93 -8.06 5.91
CA THR A 240 14.34 -7.08 6.81
C THR A 240 15.26 -5.87 6.94
N TYR A 241 14.68 -4.69 7.08
CA TYR A 241 15.39 -3.47 7.38
C TYR A 241 14.73 -2.75 8.55
N ARG A 242 15.53 -2.36 9.55
CA ARG A 242 15.07 -1.59 10.72
C ARG A 242 15.08 -0.09 10.42
N GLY A 243 13.92 0.53 10.55
CA GLY A 243 13.64 1.94 10.37
C GLY A 243 13.15 2.33 8.97
N HIS A 244 13.07 3.63 8.71
CA HIS A 244 12.61 4.14 7.41
C HIS A 244 13.62 3.84 6.28
N PHE A 245 13.18 3.07 5.28
CA PHE A 245 13.93 2.78 4.05
C PHE A 245 13.62 3.85 2.99
N SER A 246 14.30 5.00 3.10
CA SER A 246 14.10 6.17 2.23
C SER A 246 14.59 5.94 0.80
N ARG A 247 14.35 6.90 -0.11
CA ARG A 247 14.89 6.88 -1.48
C ARG A 247 16.42 6.90 -1.45
N GLU A 248 16.99 7.76 -0.62
CA GLU A 248 18.42 7.96 -0.44
C GLU A 248 19.07 6.70 0.14
N VAL A 249 18.40 6.04 1.10
CA VAL A 249 18.84 4.75 1.64
C VAL A 249 18.89 3.69 0.54
N ARG A 250 17.85 3.58 -0.28
CA ARG A 250 17.82 2.66 -1.43
C ARG A 250 18.96 2.94 -2.40
N GLU A 251 19.16 4.19 -2.78
CA GLU A 251 20.20 4.60 -3.73
C GLU A 251 21.60 4.27 -3.19
N ARG A 252 21.87 4.55 -1.91
CA ARG A 252 23.12 4.20 -1.24
C ARG A 252 23.39 2.70 -1.25
N TYR A 253 22.41 1.89 -0.87
CA TYR A 253 22.57 0.43 -0.87
C TYR A 253 22.70 -0.15 -2.28
N THR A 254 21.96 0.38 -3.24
CA THR A 254 22.03 -0.06 -4.64
C THR A 254 23.38 0.29 -5.27
N ALA A 255 23.96 1.44 -4.93
CA ALA A 255 25.29 1.82 -5.39
C ALA A 255 26.39 0.93 -4.79
N ALA A 256 26.24 0.50 -3.53
CA ALA A 256 27.20 -0.39 -2.87
C ALA A 256 27.05 -1.87 -3.27
N HIS A 257 25.82 -2.31 -3.54
CA HIS A 257 25.46 -3.71 -3.79
C HIS A 257 24.49 -3.82 -4.99
N PRO A 258 24.92 -3.48 -6.21
CA PRO A 258 24.06 -3.49 -7.39
C PRO A 258 23.44 -4.86 -7.69
N GLU A 259 24.11 -5.96 -7.32
CA GLU A 259 23.61 -7.33 -7.41
C GLU A 259 22.31 -7.57 -6.61
N HIS A 260 22.03 -6.73 -5.62
CA HIS A 260 20.84 -6.82 -4.77
C HIS A 260 19.85 -5.66 -4.99
N ALA A 261 19.99 -4.90 -6.09
CA ALA A 261 19.13 -3.75 -6.42
C ALA A 261 17.62 -4.07 -6.34
N ALA A 262 17.22 -5.26 -6.81
CA ALA A 262 15.83 -5.71 -6.76
C ALA A 262 15.30 -5.86 -5.32
N VAL A 263 16.12 -6.37 -4.39
CA VAL A 263 15.76 -6.50 -2.97
C VAL A 263 15.56 -5.11 -2.36
N PHE A 264 16.47 -4.17 -2.61
CA PHE A 264 16.35 -2.81 -2.10
C PHE A 264 15.15 -2.06 -2.69
N SER A 265 14.81 -2.31 -3.96
CA SER A 265 13.59 -1.77 -4.55
C SER A 265 12.34 -2.24 -3.80
N ARG A 266 12.25 -3.55 -3.48
CA ARG A 266 11.10 -4.09 -2.72
C ARG A 266 11.06 -3.59 -1.28
N LEU A 267 12.21 -3.43 -0.62
CA LEU A 267 12.29 -2.81 0.71
C LEU A 267 11.82 -1.35 0.67
N ARG A 268 12.17 -0.59 -0.39
CA ARG A 268 11.68 0.77 -0.59
C ARG A 268 10.16 0.83 -0.75
N ASP A 269 9.58 -0.11 -1.49
CA ASP A 269 8.15 -0.12 -1.74
C ASP A 269 7.34 -0.14 -0.43
N ASN A 270 7.84 -0.74 0.65
CA ASN A 270 7.17 -0.78 1.95
C ASN A 270 6.81 0.62 2.52
N HIS A 271 7.57 1.65 2.16
CA HIS A 271 7.42 3.01 2.70
C HIS A 271 7.08 4.06 1.62
N ARG A 272 6.97 3.64 0.36
CA ARG A 272 6.71 4.54 -0.76
C ARG A 272 5.26 5.03 -0.74
N VAL A 273 5.07 6.33 -0.93
CA VAL A 273 3.75 6.93 -1.21
C VAL A 273 3.39 6.71 -2.69
N LEU A 274 2.17 6.26 -2.97
CA LEU A 274 1.74 5.90 -4.33
C LEU A 274 0.70 6.87 -4.89
N PRO A 275 1.03 7.65 -5.94
CA PRO A 275 0.03 8.38 -6.71
C PRO A 275 -0.80 7.44 -7.57
N CYS A 276 -2.12 7.48 -7.42
CA CYS A 276 -3.07 6.65 -8.14
C CYS A 276 -4.21 7.50 -8.69
N SER A 277 -4.73 7.11 -9.85
CA SER A 277 -5.98 7.67 -10.38
C SER A 277 -6.94 6.53 -10.69
N ALA A 278 -8.13 6.59 -10.09
CA ALA A 278 -9.23 5.70 -10.45
C ALA A 278 -9.76 6.05 -11.84
N LEU A 279 -9.91 7.34 -12.14
CA LEU A 279 -10.40 7.86 -13.43
C LEU A 279 -9.51 7.40 -14.60
N PHE A 280 -8.20 7.60 -14.47
CA PHE A 280 -7.22 7.24 -15.50
C PHE A 280 -6.67 5.82 -15.36
N ARG A 281 -7.18 5.05 -14.40
CA ARG A 281 -6.72 3.68 -14.06
C ARG A 281 -5.19 3.59 -13.88
N PHE A 282 -4.60 4.68 -13.41
CA PHE A 282 -3.17 4.84 -13.27
C PHE A 282 -2.68 4.26 -11.94
N ASN A 283 -1.61 3.45 -12.02
CA ASN A 283 -0.84 2.92 -10.89
C ASN A 283 -1.59 1.98 -9.92
N LEU A 284 -2.77 1.49 -10.33
CA LEU A 284 -3.61 0.60 -9.51
C LEU A 284 -2.96 -0.77 -9.25
N ALA A 285 -2.28 -1.34 -10.26
CA ALA A 285 -1.54 -2.59 -10.11
C ALA A 285 -0.38 -2.46 -9.11
N ALA A 286 0.37 -1.36 -9.17
CA ALA A 286 1.45 -1.12 -8.21
C ALA A 286 0.94 -0.94 -6.78
N LEU A 287 -0.23 -0.32 -6.60
CA LEU A 287 -0.91 -0.25 -5.31
C LEU A 287 -1.25 -1.64 -4.80
N MET A 288 -1.88 -2.49 -5.63
CA MET A 288 -2.26 -3.83 -5.19
C MET A 288 -1.04 -4.71 -4.89
N VAL A 289 0.02 -4.62 -5.68
CA VAL A 289 1.30 -5.29 -5.37
C VAL A 289 1.83 -4.83 -4.01
N ASN A 290 1.76 -3.53 -3.71
CA ASN A 290 2.21 -3.00 -2.42
C ASN A 290 1.39 -3.53 -1.24
N VAL A 291 0.06 -3.53 -1.38
CA VAL A 291 -0.87 -4.07 -0.38
C VAL A 291 -0.59 -5.54 -0.15
N VAL A 292 -0.53 -6.35 -1.21
CA VAL A 292 -0.30 -7.79 -1.11
C VAL A 292 1.08 -8.10 -0.52
N ASN A 293 2.12 -7.33 -0.85
CA ASN A 293 3.44 -7.47 -0.22
C ASN A 293 3.39 -7.23 1.30
N LYS A 294 2.62 -6.24 1.76
CA LYS A 294 2.45 -5.97 3.19
C LYS A 294 1.62 -7.03 3.92
N LEU A 295 0.73 -7.75 3.23
CA LEU A 295 0.00 -8.90 3.78
C LEU A 295 0.92 -10.11 4.05
N GLY A 296 2.17 -10.07 3.55
CA GLY A 296 3.19 -11.07 3.84
C GLY A 296 3.62 -11.88 2.61
N PRO A 297 4.72 -12.66 2.74
CA PRO A 297 5.36 -13.33 1.61
C PRO A 297 4.49 -14.40 0.93
N THR A 298 3.52 -14.98 1.65
CA THR A 298 2.60 -15.99 1.10
C THR A 298 1.41 -15.36 0.36
N ALA A 299 1.12 -14.08 0.59
CA ALA A 299 -0.05 -13.41 0.02
C ALA A 299 0.06 -13.19 -1.49
N ILE A 300 1.27 -12.93 -2.01
CA ILE A 300 1.51 -12.76 -3.46
C ILE A 300 0.96 -13.95 -4.25
N PHE A 301 1.33 -15.17 -3.86
CA PHE A 301 0.90 -16.39 -4.53
C PHE A 301 -0.61 -16.62 -4.39
N ARG A 302 -1.20 -16.27 -3.25
CA ARG A 302 -2.64 -16.42 -2.99
C ARG A 302 -3.47 -15.51 -3.90
N PHE A 303 -3.04 -14.26 -4.08
CA PHE A 303 -3.80 -13.23 -4.78
C PHE A 303 -3.25 -12.89 -6.17
N GLN A 304 -2.45 -13.77 -6.77
CA GLN A 304 -1.86 -13.54 -8.10
C GLN A 304 -2.91 -13.19 -9.15
N ARG A 305 -4.06 -13.89 -9.20
CA ARG A 305 -5.13 -13.57 -10.16
C ARG A 305 -5.73 -12.19 -9.94
N VAL A 306 -5.88 -11.76 -8.69
CA VAL A 306 -6.34 -10.39 -8.39
C VAL A 306 -5.32 -9.37 -8.90
N LEU A 307 -4.02 -9.65 -8.77
CA LEU A 307 -2.97 -8.79 -9.33
C LEU A 307 -3.00 -8.75 -10.86
N ASP A 308 -3.22 -9.90 -11.50
CA ASP A 308 -3.32 -10.01 -12.96
C ASP A 308 -4.56 -9.25 -13.47
N ASP A 309 -5.73 -9.46 -12.85
CA ASP A 309 -6.98 -8.76 -13.19
C ASP A 309 -6.81 -7.24 -13.07
N VAL A 310 -6.14 -6.77 -12.00
CA VAL A 310 -5.88 -5.34 -11.78
C VAL A 310 -4.84 -4.77 -12.76
N ALA A 311 -3.89 -5.57 -13.23
CA ALA A 311 -2.93 -5.13 -14.25
C ALA A 311 -3.61 -4.80 -15.58
N GLU A 312 -4.62 -5.59 -15.97
CA GLU A 312 -5.41 -5.36 -17.18
C GLU A 312 -6.29 -4.10 -17.12
N LEU A 313 -6.61 -3.61 -15.91
CA LEU A 313 -7.38 -2.37 -15.73
C LEU A 313 -6.66 -1.15 -16.30
N ALA A 314 -5.32 -1.15 -16.40
CA ALA A 314 -4.59 -0.02 -16.97
C ALA A 314 -5.00 0.29 -18.43
N GLY A 315 -5.51 -0.70 -19.16
CA GLY A 315 -6.07 -0.52 -20.48
C GLY A 315 -7.45 0.14 -20.43
N VAL A 316 -7.56 1.36 -20.96
CA VAL A 316 -8.81 2.10 -21.12
C VAL A 316 -9.24 2.06 -22.60
N PRO A 317 -10.50 1.68 -22.91
CA PRO A 317 -11.03 1.78 -24.26
C PRO A 317 -11.00 3.23 -24.78
N VAL A 318 -10.67 3.41 -26.06
CA VAL A 318 -10.66 4.75 -26.70
C VAL A 318 -12.04 5.42 -26.64
N THR A 319 -13.12 4.63 -26.67
CA THR A 319 -14.50 5.14 -26.53
C THR A 319 -14.74 5.79 -25.18
N GLU A 320 -14.20 5.20 -24.10
CA GLU A 320 -14.30 5.72 -22.73
C GLU A 320 -13.37 6.93 -22.52
N MET A 321 -12.14 6.86 -23.04
CA MET A 321 -11.17 7.97 -22.98
C MET A 321 -11.73 9.28 -23.55
N ARG A 322 -12.58 9.22 -24.59
CA ARG A 322 -13.19 10.42 -25.22
C ARG A 322 -14.08 11.23 -24.28
N GLU A 323 -14.55 10.63 -23.19
CA GLU A 323 -15.37 11.33 -22.19
C GLU A 323 -14.51 12.10 -21.18
N TYR A 324 -13.19 11.88 -21.17
CA TYR A 324 -12.27 12.53 -20.25
C TYR A 324 -11.73 13.84 -20.84
N GLY A 325 -11.11 14.69 -20.00
CA GLY A 325 -10.44 15.92 -20.42
C GLY A 325 -9.04 16.11 -19.83
N ASN A 326 -8.33 17.17 -20.26
CA ASN A 326 -7.03 17.60 -19.73
C ASN A 326 -5.83 16.65 -19.97
N PHE A 327 -5.80 15.96 -21.10
CA PHE A 327 -4.67 15.13 -21.54
C PHE A 327 -4.34 15.34 -23.02
N LEU A 328 -3.15 14.90 -23.40
CA LEU A 328 -2.68 14.80 -24.78
C LEU A 328 -2.87 13.38 -25.28
N VAL A 329 -3.10 13.19 -26.59
CA VAL A 329 -3.17 11.85 -27.18
C VAL A 329 -1.90 11.57 -27.96
N TRP A 330 -1.22 10.48 -27.62
CA TRP A 330 -0.10 9.94 -28.37
C TRP A 330 -0.54 8.66 -29.09
N ASP A 331 -0.31 8.58 -30.40
CA ASP A 331 -0.55 7.38 -31.18
C ASP A 331 0.73 6.56 -31.21
N GLY A 332 0.76 5.50 -30.39
CA GLY A 332 1.91 4.60 -30.29
C GLY A 332 2.18 3.80 -31.56
N ILE A 333 1.17 3.57 -32.41
CA ILE A 333 1.32 2.86 -33.69
C ILE A 333 2.00 3.77 -34.71
N ARG A 334 1.59 5.04 -34.77
CA ARG A 334 2.15 6.02 -35.72
C ARG A 334 3.41 6.71 -35.19
N GLY A 335 3.72 6.56 -33.90
CA GLY A 335 4.84 7.24 -33.24
C GLY A 335 4.70 8.77 -33.25
N ALA A 336 3.47 9.28 -33.18
CA ALA A 336 3.17 10.71 -33.34
C ALA A 336 2.08 11.21 -32.37
N ARG A 337 2.08 12.52 -32.08
CA ARG A 337 0.99 13.16 -31.33
C ARG A 337 -0.27 13.20 -32.19
N ALA A 338 -1.34 12.59 -31.72
CA ALA A 338 -2.63 12.60 -32.40
C ALA A 338 -3.48 13.83 -32.05
N PHE A 339 -3.34 14.38 -30.83
CA PHE A 339 -4.09 15.54 -30.37
C PHE A 339 -3.34 16.36 -29.32
N ASP A 340 -3.33 17.69 -29.48
CA ASP A 340 -2.67 18.64 -28.59
C ASP A 340 -3.48 19.94 -28.46
N LEU A 341 -4.12 20.15 -27.29
CA LEU A 341 -4.92 21.34 -27.00
C LEU A 341 -4.11 22.64 -27.06
N SER A 342 -2.79 22.61 -26.81
CA SER A 342 -1.95 23.81 -26.85
C SER A 342 -1.73 24.36 -28.26
N ARG A 343 -2.13 23.61 -29.29
CA ARG A 343 -1.99 23.98 -30.71
C ARG A 343 -3.31 24.37 -31.36
N LEU A 344 -4.42 24.34 -30.63
CA LEU A 344 -5.69 24.82 -31.15
C LEU A 344 -5.64 26.36 -31.21
N PRO A 345 -5.96 26.98 -32.36
CA PRO A 345 -6.13 28.43 -32.42
C PRO A 345 -7.39 28.78 -31.62
N PHE A 346 -7.23 29.52 -30.54
CA PHE A 346 -8.32 30.09 -29.74
C PHE A 346 -8.68 31.48 -30.25
#